data_AF-A0A919BMT7-F1
#
_entry.id   AF-A0A919BMT7-F1
#
_cell.length_a   1.000
_cell.length_b   1.000
_cell.length_c   1.000
_cell.angle_alpha   90.00
_cell.angle_beta   90.00
_cell.angle_gamma   90.00
#
_symmetry.space_group_name_H-M   'P 1'
#
loop_
_entity.id
_entity.type
_entity.pdbx_description
1 polymer ?
#
loop_
_entity_poly.entity_id
_entity_poly.type
_entity_poly.pdbx_seq_one_letter_code
_entity_poly.pdbx_strand_id
1 'polypeptide(L)'
;MDRVYVFLAFIGFVIPYSVFISWMLNHGLDFSLLWQSIMDEPISLFAWLDVLIAAVAVLVYTFHQRANYSNIQIKCIAFGTCLVGVSFSLPLLLYFNEINQKI
;
A
#
# COMPACT_ATOMS: atom_id res chain seq x y z
N MET A 1 -5.18 5.30 19.55
CA MET A 1 -5.08 4.06 18.76
C MET A 1 -3.96 4.20 17.73
N ASP A 2 -3.71 5.41 17.23
CA ASP A 2 -2.46 6.04 16.81
C ASP A 2 -1.21 5.12 16.64
N ARG A 3 -0.64 4.58 17.74
CA ARG A 3 0.57 3.74 17.67
C ARG A 3 0.37 2.40 16.95
N VAL A 4 -0.83 1.84 17.02
CA VAL A 4 -1.18 0.56 16.37
C VAL A 4 -1.15 0.73 14.84
N TYR A 5 -1.69 1.84 14.32
CA TYR A 5 -1.66 2.12 12.89
C TYR A 5 -0.26 2.38 12.35
N VAL A 6 0.58 3.08 13.11
CA VAL A 6 2.00 3.26 12.74
C VAL A 6 2.73 1.92 12.71
N PHE A 7 2.47 1.04 13.68
CA PHE A 7 3.05 -0.30 13.71
C PHE A 7 2.58 -1.16 12.54
N LEU A 8 1.28 -1.14 12.22
CA LEU A 8 0.71 -1.82 11.05
C LEU A 8 1.29 -1.29 9.74
N ALA A 9 1.49 0.03 9.62
CA ALA A 9 2.13 0.63 8.47
C ALA A 9 3.58 0.11 8.31
N PHE A 10 4.33 0.06 9.41
CA PHE A 10 5.70 -0.46 9.40
C PHE A 10 5.77 -1.93 8.98
N ILE A 11 4.90 -2.78 9.54
CA ILE A 11 4.78 -4.18 9.13
C ILE A 11 4.40 -4.30 7.65
N GLY A 12 3.41 -3.50 7.23
CA GLY A 12 2.93 -3.44 5.85
C GLY A 12 3.98 -3.00 4.84
N PHE A 13 5.04 -2.33 5.28
CA PHE A 13 6.22 -2.02 4.47
C PHE A 13 7.27 -3.13 4.55
N VAL A 14 7.69 -3.53 5.75
CA VAL A 14 8.84 -4.44 5.93
C VAL A 14 8.58 -5.83 5.35
N ILE A 15 7.39 -6.40 5.59
CA ILE A 15 7.11 -7.77 5.16
C ILE A 15 7.10 -7.89 3.62
N PRO A 16 6.32 -7.09 2.87
CA PRO A 16 6.28 -7.22 1.41
C PRO A 16 7.64 -6.95 0.77
N TYR A 17 8.36 -5.94 1.24
CA TYR A 17 9.70 -5.62 0.72
C TYR A 17 10.71 -6.73 1.01
N SER A 18 10.63 -7.43 2.15
CA SER A 18 11.55 -8.54 2.44
C SER A 18 11.39 -9.71 1.47
N VAL A 19 10.14 -10.04 1.09
CA VAL A 19 9.84 -11.10 0.12
C VAL A 19 10.30 -10.65 -1.28
N PHE A 20 10.02 -9.41 -1.64
CA PHE A 20 10.44 -8.84 -2.94
C PHE A 20 11.97 -8.81 -3.10
N ILE A 21 12.70 -8.34 -2.08
CA ILE A 21 14.17 -8.30 -2.10
C ILE A 21 14.74 -9.72 -2.20
N SER A 22 14.20 -10.68 -1.45
CA SER A 22 14.65 -12.08 -1.51
C SER A 22 14.44 -12.68 -2.90
N TRP A 23 13.30 -12.40 -3.53
CA TRP A 23 13.04 -12.83 -4.91
C TRP A 23 14.02 -12.19 -5.90
N MET A 24 14.28 -10.88 -5.76
CA MET A 24 15.21 -10.14 -6.62
C MET A 24 16.66 -10.63 -6.47
N LEU A 25 17.09 -11.03 -5.27
CA LEU A 25 18.42 -11.64 -5.07
C LEU A 25 18.56 -13.00 -5.75
N ASN A 26 17.46 -13.78 -5.83
CA ASN A 26 17.46 -15.11 -6.42
C ASN A 26 17.29 -15.12 -7.95
N HIS A 27 16.53 -14.16 -8.50
CA HIS A 27 16.17 -14.13 -9.94
C HIS A 27 16.79 -12.95 -10.71
N GLY A 28 17.41 -11.99 -10.01
CA GLY A 28 17.88 -10.73 -10.60
C GLY A 28 16.75 -9.75 -10.88
N LEU A 29 17.06 -8.65 -11.58
CA LEU A 29 16.08 -7.67 -12.05
C LEU A 29 15.45 -8.11 -13.38
N ASP A 30 14.78 -9.26 -13.37
CA ASP A 30 14.07 -9.77 -14.54
C ASP A 30 12.58 -9.45 -14.48
N PHE A 31 12.20 -8.31 -15.05
CA PHE A 31 10.80 -7.87 -15.12
C PHE A 31 9.91 -8.83 -15.92
N SER A 32 10.46 -9.59 -16.88
CA SER A 32 9.66 -10.58 -17.64
C SER A 32 9.28 -11.76 -16.75
N LEU A 33 10.23 -12.26 -15.96
CA LEU A 33 10.01 -13.39 -15.06
C LEU A 33 9.04 -13.02 -13.93
N LEU A 34 9.08 -11.78 -13.47
CA LEU A 34 8.13 -11.23 -12.49
C LEU A 34 6.71 -11.20 -13.07
N TRP A 35 6.54 -10.71 -14.30
CA TRP A 35 5.25 -10.67 -14.96
C TRP A 35 4.68 -12.06 -15.23
N GLN A 36 5.51 -12.99 -15.71
CA GLN A 36 5.13 -14.39 -15.87
C GLN A 36 4.67 -15.01 -14.55
N SER A 37 5.45 -14.85 -13.48
CA SER A 37 5.10 -15.40 -12.15
C SER A 37 3.77 -14.87 -11.58
N ILE A 38 3.34 -13.67 -11.98
CA ILE A 38 2.03 -13.12 -11.59
C ILE A 38 0.89 -13.74 -12.42
N MET A 39 1.12 -13.97 -13.71
CA MET A 39 0.10 -14.46 -14.65
C MET A 39 -0.04 -15.98 -14.66
N ASP A 40 1.05 -16.70 -14.37
CA ASP A 40 1.12 -18.16 -14.47
C ASP A 40 0.36 -18.86 -13.32
N GLU A 41 0.30 -18.21 -12.15
CA GLU A 41 -0.36 -18.76 -10.96
C GLU A 41 -1.69 -18.03 -10.64
N PRO A 42 -2.86 -18.70 -10.72
CA PRO A 42 -4.16 -18.07 -10.47
C PRO A 42 -4.29 -17.41 -9.10
N ILE A 43 -3.64 -17.98 -8.07
CA ILE A 43 -3.65 -17.44 -6.71
C ILE A 43 -2.84 -16.15 -6.63
N SER A 44 -1.72 -16.07 -7.37
CA SER A 44 -0.90 -14.86 -7.48
C SER A 44 -1.70 -13.74 -8.14
N LEU A 45 -2.35 -14.05 -9.27
CA LEU A 45 -3.21 -13.12 -9.99
C LEU A 45 -4.33 -12.57 -9.08
N PHE A 46 -5.01 -13.44 -8.32
CA PHE A 46 -6.05 -13.04 -7.39
C PHE A 46 -5.53 -12.06 -6.33
N ALA A 47 -4.38 -12.34 -5.72
CA ALA A 47 -3.79 -11.47 -4.71
C ALA A 47 -3.43 -10.09 -5.29
N TRP A 48 -2.86 -10.03 -6.49
CA TRP A 48 -2.53 -8.76 -7.14
C TRP A 48 -3.76 -7.96 -7.55
N LEU A 49 -4.80 -8.62 -8.06
CA LEU A 49 -6.07 -7.96 -8.38
C LEU A 49 -6.75 -7.39 -7.13
N ASP A 50 -6.76 -8.14 -6.02
CA ASP A 50 -7.30 -7.65 -4.74
C ASP A 50 -6.54 -6.41 -4.24
N VAL A 51 -5.21 -6.45 -4.28
CA VAL A 51 -4.34 -5.31 -3.92
C VAL A 51 -4.60 -4.10 -4.83
N LEU A 52 -4.77 -4.31 -6.14
CA LEU A 52 -5.07 -3.24 -7.09
C LEU A 52 -6.43 -2.59 -6.80
N ILE A 53 -7.48 -3.39 -6.58
CA ILE A 53 -8.82 -2.89 -6.27
C ILE A 53 -8.81 -2.13 -4.94
N ALA A 54 -8.14 -2.67 -3.92
CA ALA A 54 -8.00 -2.02 -2.63
C ALA A 54 -7.22 -0.69 -2.73
N ALA A 55 -6.20 -0.61 -3.59
CA ALA A 55 -5.45 0.61 -3.86
C ALA A 55 -6.34 1.70 -4.48
N VAL A 56 -7.14 1.33 -5.47
CA VAL A 56 -8.11 2.23 -6.08
C VAL A 56 -9.13 2.71 -5.04
N ALA A 57 -9.65 1.81 -4.20
CA ALA A 57 -10.59 2.16 -3.14
C ALA A 57 -9.99 3.20 -2.16
N VAL A 58 -8.74 3.03 -1.73
CA VAL A 58 -8.04 3.99 -0.84
C VAL A 58 -7.86 5.35 -1.53
N LEU A 59 -7.46 5.37 -2.81
CA LEU A 59 -7.29 6.62 -3.56
C LEU A 59 -8.63 7.35 -3.75
N VAL A 60 -9.69 6.63 -4.11
CA VAL A 60 -11.04 7.18 -4.28
C VAL A 60 -11.56 7.76 -2.96
N TYR A 61 -11.40 7.03 -1.85
CA TYR A 61 -11.80 7.50 -0.53
C TYR A 61 -11.02 8.77 -0.13
N THR A 62 -9.71 8.78 -0.34
CA THR A 62 -8.84 9.94 -0.04
C THR A 62 -9.26 11.16 -0.87
N PHE A 63 -9.60 10.94 -2.14
CA PHE A 63 -10.05 12.01 -3.04
C PHE A 63 -11.43 12.54 -2.65
N HIS A 64 -12.36 11.65 -2.29
CA HIS A 64 -13.71 12.02 -1.86
C HIS A 64 -13.67 12.86 -0.58
N GLN A 65 -12.82 12.50 0.38
CA GLN A 65 -12.65 13.23 1.64
C GLN A 65 -11.49 14.22 1.64
N ARG A 66 -11.03 14.67 0.48
CA ARG A 66 -9.91 15.62 0.36
C ARG A 66 -10.07 16.90 1.20
N ALA A 67 -11.31 17.31 1.50
CA ALA A 67 -11.60 18.48 2.32
C ALA A 67 -11.17 18.30 3.79
N ASN A 68 -11.11 17.07 4.27
CA ASN A 68 -10.72 16.72 5.64
C ASN A 68 -9.20 16.51 5.78
N TYR A 69 -8.43 16.65 4.70
CA TYR A 69 -6.99 16.40 4.70
C TYR A 69 -6.21 17.60 4.13
N SER A 70 -4.99 17.77 4.61
CA SER A 70 -4.04 18.69 3.98
C SER A 70 -3.50 18.14 2.66
N ASN A 71 -3.03 19.02 1.78
CA ASN A 71 -2.37 18.65 0.52
C ASN A 71 -1.17 17.70 0.73
N ILE A 72 -0.48 17.79 1.88
CA ILE A 72 0.65 16.93 2.23
C ILE A 72 0.16 15.52 2.59
N GLN A 73 -0.89 15.40 3.41
CA GLN A 73 -1.48 14.11 3.79
C GLN A 73 -1.98 13.33 2.55
N ILE A 74 -2.68 14.00 1.63
CA ILE A 74 -3.17 13.39 0.39
C ILE A 74 -1.99 12.86 -0.46
N LYS A 75 -0.92 13.66 -0.60
CA LYS A 75 0.29 13.22 -1.33
C LYS A 75 0.93 12.02 -0.64
N CYS A 76 1.07 12.02 0.69
CA CYS A 76 1.64 10.89 1.42
C CYS A 76 0.82 9.61 1.24
N ILE A 77 -0.51 9.67 1.29
CA ILE A 77 -1.37 8.50 1.04
C ILE A 77 -1.22 8.02 -0.41
N ALA A 78 -1.25 8.94 -1.39
CA ALA A 78 -1.13 8.58 -2.80
C ALA A 78 0.23 7.94 -3.13
N PHE A 79 1.33 8.57 -2.71
CA PHE A 79 2.67 8.02 -2.89
C PHE A 79 2.86 6.72 -2.11
N GLY A 80 2.33 6.62 -0.88
CA GLY A 80 2.36 5.38 -0.10
C GLY A 80 1.63 4.24 -0.81
N THR A 81 0.47 4.51 -1.39
CA THR A 81 -0.33 3.51 -2.11
C THR A 81 0.39 3.04 -3.38
N CYS A 82 1.00 3.94 -4.14
CA CYS A 82 1.68 3.60 -5.39
C CYS A 82 3.08 2.98 -5.19
N LEU A 83 3.86 3.46 -4.22
CA LEU A 83 5.25 3.03 -4.03
C LEU A 83 5.39 1.83 -3.09
N VAL A 84 4.57 1.77 -2.03
CA VAL A 84 4.67 0.72 -0.99
C VAL A 84 3.53 -0.27 -1.11
N GLY A 85 2.32 0.22 -1.36
CA GLY A 85 1.10 -0.58 -1.44
C GLY A 85 0.08 -0.22 -0.37
N VAL A 86 -1.06 -0.91 -0.46
CA VAL A 86 -2.25 -0.65 0.38
C VAL A 86 -2.01 -0.98 1.86
N SER A 87 -1.17 -1.98 2.12
CA SER A 87 -0.78 -2.40 3.47
C SER A 87 -0.16 -1.28 4.30
N PHE A 88 0.50 -0.31 3.66
CA PHE A 88 1.05 0.87 4.31
C PHE A 88 0.11 2.07 4.24
N SER A 89 -0.53 2.31 3.10
CA SER A 89 -1.35 3.51 2.91
C SER A 89 -2.66 3.48 3.69
N LEU A 90 -3.26 2.31 3.90
CA LEU A 90 -4.50 2.16 4.67
C LEU A 90 -4.30 2.50 6.16
N PRO A 91 -3.31 1.93 6.89
CA PRO A 91 -3.03 2.38 8.26
C PRO A 91 -2.65 3.86 8.35
N LEU A 92 -1.90 4.39 7.38
CA LEU A 92 -1.54 5.81 7.34
C LEU A 92 -2.79 6.70 7.20
N LEU A 93 -3.73 6.29 6.35
CA LEU A 93 -5.02 6.97 6.18
C LEU A 93 -5.85 6.96 7.47
N LEU A 94 -5.92 5.81 8.16
CA LEU A 94 -6.62 5.70 9.44
C LEU A 94 -5.96 6.58 10.52
N TYR A 95 -4.63 6.66 10.53
CA TYR A 95 -3.90 7.55 11.42
C TYR A 95 -4.23 9.03 11.17
N PHE A 96 -4.25 9.48 9.92
CA PHE A 96 -4.63 10.86 9.60
C PHE A 96 -6.09 11.16 9.93
N ASN A 97 -6.99 10.20 9.76
CA ASN A 97 -8.37 10.34 10.23
C ASN A 97 -8.47 10.58 11.73
N GLU A 98 -7.73 9.81 12.54
CA GLU A 98 -7.75 9.99 14.00
C GLU A 98 -7.18 11.34 14.44
N ILE A 99 -6.14 11.85 13.76
CA ILE A 99 -5.57 13.16 14.08
C ILE A 99 -6.55 14.27 13.69
N ASN A 100 -7.10 14.21 12.48
CA ASN A 100 -7.94 15.27 11.95
C ASN A 100 -9.32 15.32 12.64
N GLN A 101 -9.77 14.23 13.28
CA GLN A 101 -10.99 14.23 14.11
C GLN A 101 -10.79 14.77 15.54
N LYS A 102 -9.55 14.87 16.02
CA LYS A 102 -9.23 15.41 17.37
C LYS A 102 -9.06 16.93 17.39
N ILE A 103 -9.09 17.59 16.22
CA ILE A 103 -8.95 19.04 16.03
C ILE A 103 -10.33 19.62 15.74
#